data_AF-A0A1M3IRE6-F1
#
_entry.id   AF-A0A1M3IRE6-F1
#
_cell.length_a   1.000
_cell.length_b   1.000
_cell.length_c   1.000
_cell.angle_alpha   90.00
_cell.angle_beta   90.00
_cell.angle_gamma   90.00
#
_symmetry.space_group_name_H-M   'P 1'
#
loop_
_entity.id
_entity.type
_entity.pdbx_description
1 polymer ?
#
loop_
_entity_poly.entity_id
_entity_poly.type
_entity_poly.pdbx_seq_one_letter_code
_entity_poly.pdbx_strand_id
1 'polypeptide(L)'
;MNVRQPDKEAAARLKRARSLAELPRTIFAKKHKLSANSLAAWENGTSAFSEEVTENLVSILSKEGIKVTPEWIISGKGAGPIDLGLTSLQNSNFLPLSVSDEEEFIWRATASFKEFYKDSLMLVIFDDSALPFYRPGDHIAGKIIPQEKLAFITDEPLIVELENGGFMLRYIEPTSEPDVYNLKAINPSSVLGSTIYKVKIKRAARINWIFRR
;
A
#
# COMPACT_ATOMS: atom_id res chain seq x y z
N MET A 1 22.37 30.92 14.21
CA MET A 1 21.49 29.88 13.64
C MET A 1 22.34 29.03 12.70
N ASN A 2 22.73 27.81 13.09
CA ASN A 2 23.49 26.93 12.20
C ASN A 2 22.53 26.36 11.15
N VAL A 3 22.66 26.83 9.90
CA VAL A 3 21.90 26.29 8.78
C VAL A 3 22.47 24.89 8.49
N ARG A 4 21.72 23.84 8.86
CA ARG A 4 22.07 22.47 8.50
C ARG A 4 22.07 22.35 6.97
N GLN A 5 23.04 21.61 6.43
CA GLN A 5 23.03 21.27 5.01
C GLN A 5 22.00 20.17 4.73
N PRO A 6 21.44 20.08 3.51
CA PRO A 6 20.53 19.01 3.14
C PRO A 6 21.23 17.65 3.28
N ASP A 7 20.62 16.74 4.02
CA ASP A 7 21.11 15.37 4.24
C ASP A 7 20.13 14.38 3.60
N LYS A 8 20.60 13.66 2.57
CA LYS A 8 19.80 12.68 1.84
C LYS A 8 19.42 11.47 2.70
N GLU A 9 20.24 11.09 3.66
CA GLU A 9 19.92 9.98 4.55
C GLU A 9 18.87 10.38 5.57
N ALA A 10 18.95 11.60 6.12
CA ALA A 10 17.94 12.14 7.01
C ALA A 10 16.58 12.29 6.28
N ALA A 11 16.62 12.75 5.02
CA ALA A 11 15.45 12.80 4.15
C ALA A 11 14.80 11.42 3.94
N ALA A 12 15.63 10.40 3.65
CA ALA A 12 15.14 9.02 3.47
C ALA A 12 14.54 8.44 4.76
N ARG A 13 15.13 8.74 5.93
CA ARG A 13 14.59 8.34 7.25
C ARG A 13 13.25 8.99 7.53
N LEU A 14 13.10 10.29 7.27
CA LEU A 14 11.83 11.00 7.40
C LEU A 14 10.76 10.38 6.48
N LYS A 15 11.09 10.16 5.21
CA LYS A 15 10.18 9.52 4.25
C LYS A 15 9.75 8.14 4.72
N ARG A 16 10.67 7.33 5.24
CA ARG A 16 10.39 6.00 5.79
C ARG A 16 9.43 6.07 6.97
N ALA A 17 9.65 6.98 7.91
CA ALA A 17 8.77 7.15 9.07
C ALA A 17 7.36 7.59 8.63
N ARG A 18 7.25 8.56 7.71
CA ARG A 18 5.94 9.00 7.19
C ARG A 18 5.20 7.90 6.43
N SER A 19 5.89 7.07 5.65
CA SER A 19 5.24 5.99 4.90
C SER A 19 4.53 4.97 5.79
N LEU A 20 4.93 4.84 7.06
CA LEU A 20 4.22 4.00 8.04
C LEU A 20 2.87 4.59 8.47
N ALA A 21 2.61 5.88 8.19
CA ALA A 21 1.29 6.48 8.43
C ALA A 21 0.25 6.04 7.40
N GLU A 22 0.67 5.34 6.33
CA GLU A 22 -0.18 4.91 5.21
C GLU A 22 -0.96 6.05 4.52
N LEU A 23 -0.55 7.30 4.76
CA LEU A 23 -1.09 8.50 4.12
C LEU A 23 -0.11 9.01 3.05
N PRO A 24 -0.57 9.37 1.84
CA PRO A 24 0.25 10.08 0.86
C PRO A 24 0.80 11.37 1.43
N ARG A 25 1.95 11.81 0.92
CA ARG A 25 2.65 13.00 1.43
C ARG A 25 1.77 14.26 1.45
N THR A 26 0.97 14.49 0.40
CA THR A 26 0.06 15.65 0.32
C THR A 26 -1.07 15.58 1.33
N ILE A 27 -1.66 14.40 1.50
CA ILE A 27 -2.73 14.15 2.48
C ILE A 27 -2.20 14.32 3.90
N PHE A 28 -1.03 13.74 4.18
CA PHE A 28 -0.33 13.91 5.45
C PHE A 28 -0.04 15.38 5.75
N ALA A 29 0.52 16.11 4.77
CA ALA A 29 0.80 17.53 4.92
C ALA A 29 -0.49 18.33 5.20
N LYS A 30 -1.55 18.09 4.44
CA LYS A 30 -2.85 18.75 4.63
C LYS A 30 -3.47 18.45 6.00
N LYS A 31 -3.50 17.17 6.40
CA LYS A 31 -4.05 16.71 7.70
C LYS A 31 -3.38 17.41 8.87
N HIS A 32 -2.07 17.61 8.79
CA HIS A 32 -1.28 18.21 9.87
C HIS A 32 -0.90 19.68 9.64
N LYS A 33 -1.52 20.35 8.66
CA LYS A 33 -1.29 21.76 8.34
C LYS A 33 0.19 22.09 8.05
N LEU A 34 0.90 21.15 7.43
CA LEU A 34 2.25 21.34 6.92
C LEU A 34 2.21 21.86 5.48
N SER A 35 3.23 22.62 5.09
CA SER A 35 3.46 22.97 3.68
C SER A 35 3.86 21.72 2.90
N ALA A 36 3.05 21.33 1.91
CA ALA A 36 3.34 20.19 1.03
C ALA A 36 4.69 20.37 0.30
N ASN A 37 5.01 21.61 -0.10
CA ASN A 37 6.28 21.94 -0.74
C ASN A 37 7.47 21.77 0.20
N SER A 38 7.32 22.18 1.46
CA SER A 38 8.38 22.04 2.46
C SER A 38 8.61 20.56 2.81
N LEU A 39 7.53 19.79 3.01
CA LEU A 39 7.63 18.36 3.28
C LEU A 39 8.26 17.61 2.09
N ALA A 40 7.88 17.95 0.85
CA ALA A 40 8.51 17.39 -0.34
C ALA A 40 10.00 17.73 -0.42
N ALA A 41 10.36 18.97 -0.13
CA ALA A 41 11.75 19.40 -0.16
C ALA A 41 12.60 18.72 0.94
N TRP A 42 12.03 18.44 2.11
CA TRP A 42 12.68 17.68 3.17
C TRP A 42 12.83 16.21 2.82
N GLU A 43 11.78 15.54 2.31
CA GLU A 43 11.83 14.11 1.95
C GLU A 43 12.69 13.80 0.71
N ASN A 44 12.83 14.78 -0.19
CA ASN A 44 13.72 14.66 -1.35
C ASN A 44 15.16 15.08 -1.03
N GLY A 45 15.43 15.60 0.18
CA GLY A 45 16.74 16.10 0.58
C GLY A 45 17.20 17.33 -0.21
N THR A 46 16.26 18.10 -0.77
CA THR A 46 16.58 19.37 -1.47
C THR A 46 16.69 20.55 -0.50
N SER A 47 16.12 20.42 0.70
CA SER A 47 16.28 21.39 1.78
C SER A 47 16.53 20.67 3.10
N ALA A 48 17.35 21.27 3.97
CA ALA A 48 17.47 20.83 5.34
C ALA A 48 16.24 21.23 6.17
N PHE A 49 16.00 20.50 7.25
CA PHE A 49 15.02 20.83 8.26
C PHE A 49 15.70 21.04 9.61
N SER A 50 15.17 21.96 10.41
CA SER A 50 15.70 22.28 11.74
C SER A 50 15.34 21.19 12.75
N GLU A 51 15.99 21.23 13.91
CA GLU A 51 15.66 20.38 15.05
C GLU A 51 14.23 20.62 15.53
N GLU A 52 13.80 21.89 15.60
CA GLU A 52 12.41 22.27 15.90
C GLU A 52 11.40 21.66 14.92
N VAL A 53 11.70 21.69 13.62
CA VAL A 53 10.86 21.02 12.60
C VAL A 53 10.84 19.50 12.81
N THR A 54 11.98 18.93 13.19
CA THR A 54 12.09 17.49 13.49
C THR A 54 11.20 17.10 14.67
N GLU A 55 11.27 17.85 15.77
CA GLU A 55 10.45 17.62 16.95
C GLU A 55 8.95 17.72 16.64
N ASN A 56 8.55 18.73 15.85
CA ASN A 56 7.18 18.87 15.40
C ASN A 56 6.74 17.66 14.53
N LEU A 57 7.58 17.20 13.60
CA LEU A 57 7.30 16.02 12.78
C LEU A 57 7.18 14.75 13.63
N VAL A 58 8.01 14.57 14.64
CA VAL A 58 7.92 13.44 15.59
C VAL A 58 6.61 13.49 16.38
N SER A 59 6.19 14.67 16.84
CA SER A 59 4.90 14.85 17.52
C SER A 59 3.73 14.48 16.60
N ILE A 60 3.80 14.89 15.34
CA ILE A 60 2.80 14.57 14.31
C ILE A 60 2.76 13.07 14.03
N LEU A 61 3.91 12.44 13.80
CA LEU A 61 4.01 11.00 13.56
C LEU A 61 3.49 10.19 14.75
N SER A 62 3.73 10.65 15.98
CA SER A 62 3.20 10.03 17.20
C SER A 62 1.67 10.06 17.24
N LYS A 63 1.02 11.11 16.71
CA LYS A 63 -0.46 11.18 16.60
C LYS A 63 -1.01 10.19 15.58
N GLU A 64 -0.23 9.85 14.56
CA GLU A 64 -0.57 8.80 13.58
C GLU A 64 -0.20 7.39 14.09
N GLY A 65 0.21 7.25 15.36
CA GLY A 65 0.57 5.96 15.95
C GLY A 65 2.01 5.52 15.67
N ILE A 66 2.86 6.38 15.14
CA ILE A 66 4.24 6.05 14.78
C ILE A 66 5.18 6.60 15.85
N LYS A 67 5.81 5.71 16.60
CA LYS A 67 6.81 6.09 17.59
C LYS A 67 8.19 6.16 16.93
N VAL A 68 8.79 7.34 16.93
CA VAL A 68 10.13 7.60 16.38
C VAL A 68 10.80 8.71 17.19
N THR A 69 12.14 8.73 17.26
CA THR A 69 12.88 9.78 17.96
C THR A 69 13.47 10.82 17.00
N PRO A 70 13.60 12.10 17.41
CA PRO A 70 14.24 13.13 16.58
C PRO A 70 15.67 12.75 16.17
N GLU A 71 16.43 12.13 17.07
CA GLU A 71 17.81 11.71 16.84
C GLU A 71 17.90 10.63 15.77
N TRP A 72 16.91 9.74 15.71
CA TRP A 72 16.84 8.73 14.66
C TRP A 72 16.56 9.38 13.31
N ILE A 73 15.61 10.32 13.22
CA ILE A 73 15.33 11.02 11.96
C ILE A 73 16.57 11.76 11.46
N ILE A 74 17.22 12.52 12.34
CA ILE A 74 18.36 13.37 12.00
C ILE A 74 19.61 12.56 11.69
N SER A 75 19.97 11.60 12.55
CA SER A 75 21.29 10.96 12.55
C SER A 75 21.27 9.43 12.43
N GLY A 76 20.08 8.82 12.41
CA GLY A 76 19.92 7.36 12.40
C GLY A 76 20.26 6.68 13.72
N LYS A 77 20.61 7.43 14.77
CA LYS A 77 20.94 6.89 16.09
C LYS A 77 19.68 6.62 16.90
N GLY A 78 19.59 5.44 17.49
CA GLY A 78 18.44 5.00 18.31
C GLY A 78 17.53 4.01 17.59
N ALA A 79 16.38 3.72 18.18
CA ALA A 79 15.39 2.81 17.62
C ALA A 79 14.68 3.45 16.41
N GLY A 80 14.54 2.67 15.34
CA GLY A 80 13.78 3.09 14.17
C GLY A 80 12.29 3.26 14.45
N PRO A 81 11.52 3.79 13.47
CA PRO A 81 10.11 4.08 13.66
C PRO A 81 9.34 2.77 13.85
N ILE A 82 8.52 2.73 14.91
CA ILE A 82 7.67 1.60 15.26
C ILE A 82 6.23 2.03 15.02
N ASP A 83 5.51 1.27 14.21
CA ASP A 83 4.06 1.39 14.09
C ASP A 83 3.38 0.74 15.31
N LEU A 84 2.63 1.54 16.07
CA LEU A 84 1.87 1.09 17.24
C LEU A 84 0.44 0.65 16.88
N GLY A 85 0.06 0.65 15.60
CA GLY A 85 -1.24 0.16 15.12
C GLY A 85 -2.43 1.02 15.54
N LEU A 86 -2.19 2.30 15.87
CA LEU A 86 -3.22 3.23 16.37
C LEU A 86 -3.90 4.06 15.27
N THR A 87 -3.75 3.69 13.99
CA THR A 87 -4.29 4.46 12.86
C THR A 87 -5.82 4.55 12.91
N SER A 88 -6.27 5.62 13.55
CA SER A 88 -7.67 6.04 13.60
C SER A 88 -8.00 6.64 12.24
N LEU A 89 -8.63 5.86 11.37
CA LEU A 89 -9.31 6.35 10.17
C LEU A 89 -10.48 7.25 10.61
N GLN A 90 -10.18 8.49 10.98
CA GLN A 90 -11.20 9.51 11.20
C GLN A 90 -11.45 10.26 9.89
N ASN A 91 -12.64 10.01 9.35
CA ASN A 91 -13.40 10.74 8.35
C ASN A 91 -12.84 12.12 7.97
N SER A 92 -12.51 12.29 6.69
CA SER A 92 -12.28 13.62 6.16
C SER A 92 -13.00 13.79 4.82
N ASN A 93 -14.22 14.33 4.90
CA ASN A 93 -14.93 14.88 3.76
C ASN A 93 -14.10 16.04 3.19
N PHE A 94 -13.52 15.91 2.00
CA PHE A 94 -12.87 17.05 1.34
C PHE A 94 -13.08 17.11 -0.18
N LEU A 95 -13.65 18.25 -0.57
CA LEU A 95 -13.84 18.83 -1.91
C LEU A 95 -12.57 18.79 -2.80
N PRO A 96 -12.73 18.88 -4.14
CA PRO A 96 -11.64 18.69 -5.09
C PRO A 96 -10.83 19.98 -5.28
N LEU A 97 -9.51 19.89 -5.16
CA LEU A 97 -8.57 20.93 -5.57
C LEU A 97 -7.43 20.29 -6.35
N SER A 98 -7.21 20.84 -7.54
CA SER A 98 -6.11 20.67 -8.52
C SER A 98 -5.14 19.50 -8.32
N VAL A 99 -5.23 18.57 -9.29
CA VAL A 99 -4.41 17.37 -9.48
C VAL A 99 -2.94 17.73 -9.70
N SER A 100 -2.06 17.28 -8.78
CA SER A 100 -0.61 17.25 -9.03
C SER A 100 0.10 16.01 -8.46
N ASP A 101 -0.56 15.10 -7.74
CA ASP A 101 0.09 13.86 -7.30
C ASP A 101 -0.76 12.65 -7.71
N GLU A 102 -0.30 11.90 -8.71
CA GLU A 102 -0.89 10.63 -9.15
C GLU A 102 -1.06 9.64 -7.98
N GLU A 103 -0.12 9.66 -7.04
CA GLU A 103 -0.20 8.89 -5.78
C GLU A 103 -1.41 9.30 -4.94
N GLU A 104 -1.79 10.59 -4.93
CA GLU A 104 -3.00 11.06 -4.25
C GLU A 104 -4.25 10.59 -4.97
N PHE A 105 -4.27 10.56 -6.31
CA PHE A 105 -5.40 10.02 -7.07
C PHE A 105 -5.57 8.53 -6.83
N ILE A 106 -4.49 7.74 -6.91
CA ILE A 106 -4.50 6.30 -6.62
C ILE A 106 -4.96 6.05 -5.19
N TRP A 107 -4.44 6.81 -4.22
CA TRP A 107 -4.86 6.68 -2.83
C TRP A 107 -6.31 7.07 -2.64
N ARG A 108 -6.81 8.17 -3.21
CA ARG A 108 -8.23 8.57 -3.12
C ARG A 108 -9.14 7.52 -3.74
N ALA A 109 -8.80 7.00 -4.91
CA ALA A 109 -9.55 5.94 -5.57
C ALA A 109 -9.55 4.65 -4.73
N THR A 110 -8.40 4.29 -4.17
CA THR A 110 -8.21 3.11 -3.31
C THR A 110 -8.96 3.23 -1.99
N ALA A 111 -8.85 4.37 -1.31
CA ALA A 111 -9.52 4.67 -0.06
C ALA A 111 -11.04 4.68 -0.27
N SER A 112 -11.51 5.32 -1.35
CA SER A 112 -12.92 5.28 -1.74
C SER A 112 -13.38 3.85 -1.97
N PHE A 113 -12.63 3.03 -2.70
CA PHE A 113 -13.00 1.63 -2.95
C PHE A 113 -13.11 0.82 -1.65
N LYS A 114 -12.15 0.97 -0.72
CA LYS A 114 -12.18 0.32 0.59
C LYS A 114 -13.36 0.79 1.46
N GLU A 115 -13.70 2.08 1.40
CA GLU A 115 -14.81 2.67 2.14
C GLU A 115 -16.17 2.23 1.58
N PHE A 116 -16.29 2.10 0.26
CA PHE A 116 -17.50 1.63 -0.42
C PHE A 116 -17.69 0.10 -0.36
N TYR A 117 -16.61 -0.69 -0.35
CA TYR A 117 -16.65 -2.15 -0.31
C TYR A 117 -15.94 -2.70 0.93
N LYS A 118 -16.70 -2.83 2.04
CA LYS A 118 -16.22 -3.47 3.29
C LYS A 118 -15.63 -4.87 3.07
N ASP A 119 -16.11 -5.61 2.08
CA ASP A 119 -15.65 -6.96 1.73
C ASP A 119 -14.92 -6.96 0.39
N SER A 120 -13.71 -6.39 0.36
CA SER A 120 -12.89 -6.33 -0.85
C SER A 120 -11.44 -6.73 -0.64
N LEU A 121 -10.82 -7.24 -1.72
CA LEU A 121 -9.38 -7.43 -1.82
C LEU A 121 -8.81 -6.48 -2.87
N MET A 122 -7.55 -6.08 -2.66
CA MET A 122 -6.80 -5.25 -3.58
C MET A 122 -5.41 -5.85 -3.77
N LEU A 123 -4.91 -5.81 -5.00
CA LEU A 123 -3.59 -6.30 -5.37
C LEU A 123 -2.95 -5.34 -6.38
N VAL A 124 -1.66 -5.07 -6.18
CA VAL A 124 -0.80 -4.46 -7.20
C VAL A 124 -0.04 -5.57 -7.90
N ILE A 125 -0.16 -5.67 -9.22
CA ILE A 125 0.58 -6.65 -9.99
C ILE A 125 2.06 -6.27 -10.00
N PHE A 126 2.93 -7.20 -9.62
CA PHE A 126 4.38 -6.96 -9.54
C PHE A 126 5.21 -7.87 -10.45
N ASP A 127 4.60 -8.94 -10.99
CA ASP A 127 5.27 -9.97 -11.78
C ASP A 127 4.64 -10.17 -13.17
N ASP A 128 5.20 -11.11 -13.92
CA ASP A 128 4.77 -11.47 -15.28
C ASP A 128 3.64 -12.52 -15.30
N SER A 129 3.15 -12.98 -14.15
CA SER A 129 2.22 -14.11 -14.06
C SER A 129 0.81 -13.80 -14.53
N ALA A 130 0.48 -12.51 -14.60
CA ALA A 130 -0.81 -12.00 -15.02
C ALA A 130 -0.83 -11.49 -16.48
N LEU A 131 0.29 -11.58 -17.20
CA LEU A 131 0.38 -11.22 -18.62
C LEU A 131 -0.47 -12.18 -19.49
N PRO A 132 -0.94 -11.73 -20.67
CA PRO A 132 -0.80 -10.38 -21.23
C PRO A 132 -1.85 -9.38 -20.73
N PHE A 133 -2.82 -9.83 -19.94
CA PHE A 133 -4.01 -9.04 -19.61
C PHE A 133 -3.75 -8.00 -18.51
N TYR A 134 -2.86 -8.31 -17.56
CA TYR A 134 -2.45 -7.40 -16.49
C TYR A 134 -0.94 -7.25 -16.48
N ARG A 135 -0.47 -6.03 -16.28
CA ARG A 135 0.93 -5.65 -16.35
C ARG A 135 1.46 -5.29 -14.96
N PRO A 136 2.76 -5.50 -14.69
CA PRO A 136 3.39 -4.93 -13.51
C PRO A 136 3.04 -3.44 -13.35
N GLY A 137 2.55 -3.06 -12.18
CA GLY A 137 2.07 -1.73 -11.84
C GLY A 137 0.54 -1.54 -11.91
N ASP A 138 -0.20 -2.47 -12.55
CA ASP A 138 -1.67 -2.44 -12.54
C ASP A 138 -2.18 -2.62 -11.10
N HIS A 139 -3.14 -1.78 -10.71
CA HIS A 139 -3.86 -1.91 -9.44
C HIS A 139 -5.20 -2.56 -9.74
N ILE A 140 -5.48 -3.69 -9.10
CA ILE A 140 -6.75 -4.39 -9.26
C ILE A 140 -7.44 -4.53 -7.92
N ALA A 141 -8.75 -4.45 -7.95
CA ALA A 141 -9.56 -4.66 -6.77
C ALA A 141 -10.84 -5.41 -7.10
N GLY A 142 -11.34 -6.12 -6.11
CA GLY A 142 -12.45 -7.04 -6.29
C GLY A 142 -13.27 -7.22 -5.04
N LYS A 143 -14.52 -7.62 -5.23
CA LYS A 143 -15.40 -7.99 -4.12
C LYS A 143 -15.12 -9.43 -3.69
N ILE A 144 -14.99 -9.65 -2.39
CA ILE A 144 -14.80 -10.99 -1.82
C ILE A 144 -15.99 -11.87 -2.19
N ILE A 145 -15.67 -13.09 -2.61
CA ILE A 145 -16.64 -14.11 -2.98
C ILE A 145 -16.80 -15.06 -1.77
N PRO A 146 -18.03 -15.51 -1.45
CA PRO A 146 -18.24 -16.56 -0.45
C PRO A 146 -17.45 -17.83 -0.78
N GLN A 147 -16.85 -18.46 0.22
CA GLN A 147 -15.91 -19.57 0.02
C GLN A 147 -16.54 -20.77 -0.68
N GLU A 148 -17.81 -21.05 -0.38
CA GLU A 148 -18.60 -22.11 -1.01
C GLU A 148 -18.79 -21.93 -2.53
N LYS A 149 -18.58 -20.72 -3.06
CA LYS A 149 -18.69 -20.45 -4.50
C LYS A 149 -17.37 -20.63 -5.25
N LEU A 150 -16.23 -20.69 -4.55
CA LEU A 150 -14.92 -20.72 -5.20
C LEU A 150 -14.75 -21.94 -6.10
N ALA A 151 -15.15 -23.12 -5.64
CA ALA A 151 -15.04 -24.35 -6.43
C ALA A 151 -15.78 -24.33 -7.78
N PHE A 152 -16.73 -23.39 -7.96
CA PHE A 152 -17.51 -23.25 -9.19
C PHE A 152 -16.98 -22.18 -10.16
N ILE A 153 -15.96 -21.43 -9.76
CA ILE A 153 -15.39 -20.34 -10.56
C ILE A 153 -14.02 -20.78 -11.09
N THR A 154 -13.98 -21.31 -12.31
CA THR A 154 -12.76 -21.82 -12.92
C THR A 154 -12.41 -21.14 -14.25
N ASP A 155 -13.32 -20.32 -14.77
CA ASP A 155 -13.26 -19.67 -16.07
C ASP A 155 -12.67 -18.26 -16.05
N GLU A 156 -12.46 -17.69 -14.86
CA GLU A 156 -11.89 -16.36 -14.65
C GLU A 156 -10.80 -16.37 -13.56
N PRO A 157 -9.80 -15.47 -13.64
CA PRO A 157 -8.79 -15.35 -12.61
C PRO A 157 -9.31 -14.52 -11.42
N LEU A 158 -8.95 -14.94 -10.22
CA LEU A 158 -9.36 -14.30 -8.96
C LEU A 158 -8.16 -13.69 -8.24
N ILE A 159 -8.40 -12.59 -7.53
CA ILE A 159 -7.46 -12.10 -6.52
C ILE A 159 -7.59 -13.07 -5.34
N VAL A 160 -6.53 -13.82 -5.04
CA VAL A 160 -6.53 -14.79 -3.95
C VAL A 160 -5.60 -14.32 -2.83
N GLU A 161 -6.06 -14.46 -1.60
CA GLU A 161 -5.27 -14.36 -0.38
C GLU A 161 -5.07 -15.76 0.18
N LEU A 162 -3.81 -16.13 0.38
CA LEU A 162 -3.43 -17.41 0.95
C LEU A 162 -3.41 -17.33 2.48
N GLU A 163 -3.46 -18.48 3.14
CA GLU A 163 -3.34 -18.58 4.61
C GLU A 163 -2.04 -17.97 5.16
N ASN A 164 -0.96 -17.97 4.36
CA ASN A 164 0.31 -17.34 4.73
C ASN A 164 0.33 -15.81 4.54
N GLY A 165 -0.79 -15.19 4.14
CA GLY A 165 -0.92 -13.76 3.89
C GLY A 165 -0.45 -13.31 2.50
N GLY A 166 0.00 -14.24 1.63
CA GLY A 166 0.37 -13.92 0.26
C GLY A 166 -0.84 -13.56 -0.60
N PHE A 167 -0.69 -12.56 -1.48
CA PHE A 167 -1.71 -12.15 -2.45
C PHE A 167 -1.23 -12.39 -3.88
N MET A 168 -2.12 -12.87 -4.75
CA MET A 168 -1.81 -13.09 -6.17
C MET A 168 -3.07 -13.10 -7.03
N LEU A 169 -2.90 -12.95 -8.35
CA LEU A 169 -3.97 -13.11 -9.33
C LEU A 169 -3.77 -14.43 -10.08
N ARG A 170 -4.68 -15.39 -9.89
CA ARG A 170 -4.57 -16.73 -10.47
C ARG A 170 -5.94 -17.32 -10.80
N TYR A 171 -5.98 -18.21 -11.79
CA TYR A 171 -7.10 -19.14 -11.94
C TYR A 171 -7.06 -20.17 -10.82
N ILE A 172 -8.23 -20.57 -10.33
CA ILE A 172 -8.35 -21.60 -9.30
C ILE A 172 -8.84 -22.89 -9.95
N GLU A 173 -8.20 -24.00 -9.60
CA GLU A 173 -8.56 -25.34 -10.06
C GLU A 173 -8.82 -26.21 -8.82
N PRO A 174 -10.07 -26.67 -8.59
CA PRO A 174 -10.39 -27.55 -7.47
C PRO A 174 -9.57 -28.84 -7.51
N THR A 175 -9.22 -29.36 -6.33
CA THR A 175 -8.59 -30.67 -6.20
C THR A 175 -9.58 -31.70 -5.66
N SER A 176 -9.12 -32.95 -5.49
CA SER A 176 -9.90 -33.99 -4.79
C SER A 176 -10.08 -33.70 -3.30
N GLU A 177 -9.26 -32.82 -2.72
CA GLU A 177 -9.31 -32.44 -1.31
C GLU A 177 -10.20 -31.18 -1.15
N PRO A 178 -11.18 -31.18 -0.22
CA PRO A 178 -12.00 -30.00 0.05
C PRO A 178 -11.17 -28.79 0.47
N ASP A 179 -11.53 -27.59 -0.03
CA ASP A 179 -10.85 -26.32 0.25
C ASP A 179 -9.37 -26.26 -0.14
N VAL A 180 -8.91 -27.21 -0.96
CA VAL A 180 -7.56 -27.25 -1.51
C VAL A 180 -7.63 -27.08 -3.03
N TYR A 181 -6.87 -26.12 -3.53
CA TYR A 181 -6.90 -25.70 -4.92
C TYR A 181 -5.50 -25.69 -5.53
N ASN A 182 -5.42 -25.89 -6.83
CA ASN A 182 -4.25 -25.50 -7.61
C ASN A 182 -4.46 -24.08 -8.15
N LEU A 183 -3.40 -23.28 -8.16
CA LEU A 183 -3.44 -21.90 -8.61
C LEU A 183 -2.62 -21.77 -9.90
N LYS A 184 -3.29 -21.42 -10.99
CA LYS A 184 -2.66 -21.33 -12.30
C LYS A 184 -2.47 -19.89 -12.74
N ALA A 185 -1.28 -19.58 -13.24
CA ALA A 185 -0.93 -18.31 -13.86
C ALA A 185 -1.86 -18.01 -15.02
N ILE A 186 -2.12 -16.72 -15.25
CA ILE A 186 -2.70 -16.29 -16.52
C ILE A 186 -1.65 -16.48 -17.63
N ASN A 187 -0.39 -16.12 -17.35
CA ASN A 187 0.75 -16.32 -18.23
C ASN A 187 1.38 -17.71 -17.98
N PRO A 188 1.17 -18.71 -18.87
CA PRO A 188 1.74 -20.04 -18.68
C PRO A 188 3.28 -20.05 -18.78
N SER A 189 3.87 -19.02 -19.37
CA SER A 189 5.32 -18.85 -19.52
C SER A 189 5.96 -18.01 -18.41
N SER A 190 5.22 -17.75 -17.32
CA SER A 190 5.73 -16.96 -16.19
C SER A 190 6.99 -17.55 -15.59
N VAL A 191 7.98 -16.70 -15.32
CA VAL A 191 9.27 -17.11 -14.73
C VAL A 191 9.09 -17.66 -13.31
N LEU A 192 8.08 -17.20 -12.58
CA LEU A 192 7.78 -17.65 -11.21
C LEU A 192 7.04 -19.00 -11.15
N GLY A 193 6.78 -19.62 -12.30
CA GLY A 193 6.07 -20.88 -12.42
C GLY A 193 4.59 -20.71 -12.79
N SER A 194 4.14 -21.63 -13.65
CA SER A 194 2.79 -21.60 -14.22
C SER A 194 1.73 -22.05 -13.23
N THR A 195 2.05 -22.96 -12.30
CA THR A 195 1.06 -23.58 -11.41
C THR A 195 1.63 -23.80 -10.02
N ILE A 196 0.88 -23.40 -9.00
CA ILE A 196 1.15 -23.68 -7.59
C ILE A 196 0.13 -24.72 -7.14
N TYR A 197 0.61 -25.85 -6.60
CA TYR A 197 -0.24 -26.99 -6.28
C TYR A 197 -0.64 -27.02 -4.81
N LYS A 198 -1.84 -27.56 -4.55
CA LYS A 198 -2.34 -27.91 -3.21
C LYS A 198 -2.27 -26.76 -2.20
N VAL A 199 -2.91 -25.65 -2.54
CA VAL A 199 -2.93 -24.43 -1.73
C VAL A 199 -4.29 -24.25 -1.07
N LYS A 200 -4.29 -23.80 0.19
CA LYS A 200 -5.48 -23.33 0.88
C LYS A 200 -5.65 -21.83 0.66
N ILE A 201 -6.85 -21.44 0.23
CA ILE A 201 -7.23 -20.06 -0.01
C ILE A 201 -7.98 -19.56 1.22
N LYS A 202 -7.49 -18.49 1.83
CA LYS A 202 -8.14 -17.85 2.97
C LYS A 202 -9.33 -17.01 2.51
N ARG A 203 -9.14 -16.21 1.46
CA ARG A 203 -10.17 -15.38 0.82
C ARG A 203 -9.87 -15.25 -0.66
N ALA A 204 -10.90 -15.04 -1.48
CA ALA A 204 -10.73 -14.67 -2.88
C ALA A 204 -11.77 -13.66 -3.32
N ALA A 205 -11.42 -12.87 -4.32
CA ALA A 205 -12.24 -11.79 -4.83
C ALA A 205 -12.30 -11.78 -6.36
N ARG A 206 -13.49 -11.52 -6.90
CA ARG A 206 -13.73 -11.31 -8.33
C ARG A 206 -13.27 -9.90 -8.68
N ILE A 207 -12.49 -9.75 -9.74
CA ILE A 207 -12.03 -8.42 -10.17
C ILE A 207 -13.23 -7.63 -10.67
N ASN A 208 -13.46 -6.46 -10.07
CA ASN A 208 -14.51 -5.53 -10.48
C ASN A 208 -13.96 -4.16 -10.86
N TRP A 209 -12.68 -3.91 -10.58
CA TRP A 209 -12.03 -2.65 -10.82
C TRP A 209 -10.56 -2.86 -11.19
N ILE A 210 -10.12 -2.14 -12.21
CA ILE A 210 -8.73 -2.10 -12.66
C ILE A 210 -8.37 -0.64 -12.83
N PHE A 211 -7.22 -0.26 -12.29
CA PHE A 211 -6.58 1.02 -12.55
C PHE A 211 -5.21 0.78 -13.18
N ARG A 212 -5.06 1.30 -14.39
CA ARG A 212 -3.86 1.20 -15.22
C ARG A 212 -3.41 2.61 -15.58
N ARG A 213 -2.10 2.83 -15.49
CA ARG A 213 -1.44 4.06 -15.97
C ARG A 213 -1.36 4.08 -17.49
#